data_AF-A0A7K3LIP4-F1
#
_entry.id   AF-A0A7K3LIP4-F1
#
_cell.length_a   1.000
_cell.length_b   1.000
_cell.length_c   1.000
_cell.angle_alpha   90.00
_cell.angle_beta   90.00
_cell.angle_gamma   90.00
#
_symmetry.space_group_name_H-M   'P 1'
#
loop_
_entity.id
_entity.type
_entity.pdbx_description
1 polymer ?
#
loop_
_entity_poly.entity_id
_entity_poly.type
_entity_poly.pdbx_seq_one_letter_code
_entity_poly.pdbx_strand_id
1 'polypeptide(L)'
;MTIELADHRLLSIGRPPLKVALAGDVPADQLPIVVRRPTLRDAQRARSLLRAGSRDTANFSVALEVEVAIAPHPASARAAVAQLPDELDGGTVRYVGTPSGLLTLIRDIYAAEVADAVLLVPLDGSATENRIRQLVLPAVTSVVRAA
;
A
#
# COMPACT_ATOMS: atom_id res chain seq x y z
N MET A 1 10.53 14.98 28.01
CA MET A 1 9.58 15.78 28.81
C MET A 1 8.22 15.57 28.19
N THR A 2 7.39 14.74 28.84
CA THR A 2 6.11 14.26 28.29
C THR A 2 5.00 15.13 28.83
N ILE A 3 4.20 15.71 27.95
CA ILE A 3 3.01 16.48 28.32
C ILE A 3 1.81 15.61 27.89
N GLU A 4 1.04 15.13 28.86
CA GLU A 4 -0.23 14.46 28.62
C GLU A 4 -1.28 15.50 28.21
N LEU A 5 -1.88 15.29 27.03
CA LEU A 5 -3.11 15.93 26.60
C LEU A 5 -4.11 14.81 26.31
N ALA A 6 -5.27 14.91 26.97
CA ALA A 6 -6.39 13.98 26.93
C ALA A 6 -7.11 14.02 25.58
N ASP A 7 -6.48 13.49 24.55
CA ASP A 7 -7.09 12.96 23.34
C ASP A 7 -6.01 12.11 22.67
N HIS A 8 -6.06 10.78 22.81
CA HIS A 8 -4.97 9.88 22.40
C HIS A 8 -4.86 9.73 20.87
N ARG A 9 -4.74 10.84 20.14
CA ARG A 9 -4.12 10.84 18.81
C ARG A 9 -2.63 11.00 19.03
N LEU A 10 -1.93 9.87 19.00
CA LEU A 10 -0.48 9.79 19.00
C LEU A 10 0.07 10.68 17.88
N LEU A 11 0.47 11.90 18.23
CA LEU A 11 1.21 12.80 17.35
C LEU A 11 2.62 12.21 17.20
N SER A 12 2.77 11.31 16.24
CA SER A 12 4.08 10.76 15.85
C SER A 12 4.90 11.87 15.20
N ILE A 13 5.85 12.44 15.96
CA ILE A 13 6.90 13.32 15.42
C ILE A 13 7.92 12.41 14.72
N GLY A 14 7.60 12.02 13.49
CA GLY A 14 8.36 11.07 12.68
C GLY A 14 7.50 10.55 11.53
N ARG A 15 8.13 10.10 10.45
CA ARG A 15 7.40 9.55 9.30
C ARG A 15 6.50 8.40 9.78
N PRO A 16 5.20 8.41 9.45
CA PRO A 16 4.30 7.33 9.87
C PRO A 16 4.82 5.97 9.37
N PRO A 17 4.66 4.90 10.16
CA PRO A 17 5.04 3.56 9.73
C PRO A 17 4.23 3.18 8.49
N LEU A 18 4.90 2.53 7.53
CA LEU A 18 4.24 2.03 6.32
C LEU A 18 3.13 1.08 6.69
N LYS A 19 1.91 1.37 6.23
CA LYS A 19 0.77 0.45 6.38
C LYS A 19 0.55 -0.30 5.08
N VAL A 20 0.44 -1.62 5.13
CA VAL A 20 0.11 -2.45 3.97
C VAL A 20 -1.16 -3.20 4.27
N ALA A 21 -2.13 -3.12 3.38
CA ALA A 21 -3.41 -3.81 3.51
C ALA A 21 -3.76 -4.52 2.21
N LEU A 22 -4.53 -5.60 2.31
CA LEU A 22 -5.19 -6.22 1.16
C LEU A 22 -6.54 -5.55 0.94
N ALA A 23 -6.94 -5.35 -0.31
CA ALA A 23 -8.28 -4.92 -0.66
C ALA A 23 -9.33 -5.87 -0.06
N GLY A 24 -10.27 -5.32 0.72
CA GLY A 24 -11.30 -6.08 1.44
C GLY A 24 -11.00 -6.31 2.93
N ASP A 25 -9.76 -6.13 3.40
CA ASP A 25 -9.39 -6.32 4.82
C ASP A 25 -9.68 -5.10 5.71
N VAL A 26 -9.78 -3.91 5.12
CA VAL A 26 -9.97 -2.67 5.86
C VAL A 26 -11.34 -2.09 5.51
N PRO A 27 -12.21 -1.87 6.51
CA PRO A 27 -13.51 -1.25 6.25
C PRO A 27 -13.31 0.18 5.74
N ALA A 28 -14.20 0.62 4.85
CA ALA A 28 -14.00 1.81 4.04
C ALA A 28 -13.85 3.12 4.84
N ASP A 29 -14.36 3.13 6.07
CA ASP A 29 -14.31 4.22 7.05
C ASP A 29 -12.96 4.32 7.79
N GLN A 30 -12.16 3.25 7.77
CA GLN A 30 -10.81 3.20 8.35
C GLN A 30 -9.72 3.27 7.28
N LEU A 31 -10.11 3.30 6.00
CA LEU A 31 -9.16 3.42 4.91
C LEU A 31 -8.52 4.82 4.94
N PRO A 32 -7.17 4.91 4.90
CA PRO A 32 -6.51 6.15 4.55
C PRO A 32 -7.00 6.65 3.19
N ILE A 33 -6.81 7.94 2.88
CA ILE A 33 -7.24 8.48 1.60
C ILE A 33 -6.51 7.73 0.47
N VAL A 34 -7.29 6.95 -0.28
CA VAL A 34 -6.81 6.09 -1.36
C VAL A 34 -6.64 6.92 -2.61
N VAL A 35 -5.40 7.01 -3.08
CA VAL A 35 -5.04 7.71 -4.31
C VAL A 35 -4.85 6.67 -5.40
N ARG A 36 -5.78 6.67 -6.36
CA ARG A 36 -5.70 5.90 -7.60
C ARG A 36 -4.99 6.75 -8.66
N ARG A 37 -3.77 6.38 -9.01
CA ARG A 37 -2.96 7.08 -10.02
C ARG A 37 -2.24 6.09 -10.94
N PRO A 38 -2.17 6.40 -12.24
CA PRO A 38 -1.58 5.50 -13.23
C PRO A 38 -0.06 5.41 -13.09
N THR A 39 0.58 6.39 -12.41
CA THR A 39 2.02 6.40 -12.17
C THR A 39 2.37 6.74 -10.72
N LEU A 40 3.52 6.23 -10.26
CA LEU A 40 4.09 6.59 -8.95
C LEU A 40 4.36 8.09 -8.84
N ARG A 41 4.73 8.74 -9.95
CA ARG A 41 4.99 10.19 -9.98
C ARG A 41 3.71 11.00 -9.76
N ASP A 42 2.60 10.58 -10.35
CA ASP A 42 1.31 11.23 -10.14
C ASP A 42 0.78 10.98 -8.73
N ALA A 43 1.04 9.80 -8.16
CA ALA A 43 0.75 9.51 -6.76
C ALA A 43 1.57 10.41 -5.82
N GLN A 44 2.87 10.57 -6.08
CA GLN A 44 3.74 11.47 -5.30
C GLN A 44 3.26 12.92 -5.38
N ARG A 45 2.90 13.41 -6.57
CA ARG A 45 2.36 14.77 -6.74
C ARG A 45 1.03 14.96 -5.99
N ALA A 46 0.11 14.00 -6.09
CA ALA A 46 -1.16 14.04 -5.38
C ALA A 46 -0.95 14.06 -3.85
N ARG A 47 -0.01 13.26 -3.33
CA ARG A 47 0.38 13.28 -1.91
C ARG A 47 0.90 14.65 -1.48
N SER A 48 1.81 15.25 -2.25
CA SER A 48 2.36 16.58 -1.94
C SER A 48 1.29 17.67 -1.92
N LEU A 49 0.34 17.63 -2.86
CA LEU A 49 -0.79 18.58 -2.90
C LEU A 49 -1.72 18.41 -1.71
N LEU A 50 -2.07 17.17 -1.36
CA LEU A 50 -2.94 16.88 -0.21
C LEU A 50 -2.30 17.30 1.11
N ARG A 51 -0.98 17.13 1.26
CA ARG A 51 -0.25 17.60 2.44
C ARG A 51 -0.11 19.12 2.50
N ALA A 52 0.06 19.81 1.37
CA ALA A 52 0.15 21.26 1.33
C ALA A 52 -1.18 21.94 1.67
N GLY A 53 -2.32 21.32 1.36
CA GLY A 53 -3.65 21.84 1.64
C GLY A 53 -4.22 21.50 3.03
N SER A 54 -3.65 20.50 3.72
CA SER A 54 -4.16 20.07 5.04
C SER A 54 -3.43 20.78 6.19
N ARG A 55 -4.18 21.36 7.13
CA ARG A 55 -3.64 21.91 8.38
C ARG A 55 -3.24 20.84 9.39
N ASP A 56 -3.69 19.60 9.18
CA ASP A 56 -3.41 18.45 10.03
C ASP A 56 -2.66 17.40 9.20
N THR A 57 -1.38 17.66 8.96
CA THR A 57 -0.46 16.78 8.22
C THR A 57 -0.09 15.53 9.00
N ALA A 58 -0.31 15.51 10.32
CA ALA A 58 0.01 14.38 11.20
C ALA A 58 -1.05 13.27 11.11
N ASN A 59 -2.32 13.60 10.88
CA ASN A 59 -3.41 12.62 10.78
C ASN A 59 -3.70 12.16 9.33
N PHE A 60 -2.93 12.60 8.35
CA PHE A 60 -3.17 12.30 6.94
C PHE A 60 -2.27 11.16 6.43
N SER A 61 -2.87 10.02 6.10
CA SER A 61 -2.18 8.91 5.43
C SER A 61 -2.66 8.78 3.98
N VAL A 62 -1.73 8.72 3.03
CA VAL A 62 -2.01 8.46 1.61
C VAL A 62 -1.77 6.99 1.31
N ALA A 63 -2.80 6.29 0.84
CA ALA A 63 -2.66 4.96 0.28
C ALA A 63 -2.47 5.00 -1.23
N LEU A 64 -1.46 4.28 -1.73
CA LEU A 64 -1.36 3.93 -3.14
C LEU A 64 -2.01 2.56 -3.35
N GLU A 65 -2.98 2.50 -4.25
CA GLU A 65 -3.53 1.23 -4.70
C GLU A 65 -2.58 0.59 -5.72
N VAL A 66 -2.32 -0.70 -5.55
CA VAL A 66 -1.42 -1.47 -6.41
C VAL A 66 -2.10 -2.78 -6.76
N GLU A 67 -2.32 -2.98 -8.05
CA GLU A 67 -2.80 -4.25 -8.59
C GLU A 67 -1.66 -5.26 -8.59
N VAL A 68 -1.91 -6.46 -8.09
CA VAL A 68 -0.87 -7.44 -7.81
C VAL A 68 -1.23 -8.82 -8.38
N ALA A 69 -0.28 -9.41 -9.09
CA ALA A 69 -0.26 -10.84 -9.38
C ALA A 69 1.10 -11.42 -8.95
N ILE A 70 1.08 -12.34 -7.98
CA ILE A 70 2.30 -12.99 -7.49
C ILE A 70 2.23 -14.51 -7.60
N ALA A 71 3.35 -15.06 -8.06
CA ALA A 71 3.59 -16.50 -8.10
C ALA A 71 5.02 -16.81 -7.64
N PRO A 72 5.32 -18.08 -7.32
CA PRO A 72 6.69 -18.48 -6.98
C PRO A 72 7.70 -18.17 -8.08
N HIS A 73 7.26 -18.22 -9.34
CA HIS A 73 8.08 -17.92 -10.51
C HIS A 73 7.48 -16.75 -11.31
N PRO A 74 8.29 -15.78 -11.79
CA PRO A 74 7.81 -14.64 -12.58
C PRO A 74 7.03 -15.04 -13.85
N ALA A 75 7.43 -16.15 -14.49
CA ALA A 75 6.74 -16.66 -15.68
C ALA A 75 5.30 -17.07 -15.36
N SER A 76 5.08 -17.72 -14.22
CA SER A 76 3.74 -18.13 -13.77
C SER A 76 2.85 -16.94 -13.44
N ALA A 77 3.41 -15.89 -12.82
CA ALA A 77 2.67 -14.66 -12.54
C ALA A 77 2.23 -13.96 -13.83
N ARG A 78 3.12 -13.89 -14.83
CA ARG A 78 2.79 -13.34 -16.16
C ARG A 78 1.73 -14.17 -16.87
N ALA A 79 1.82 -15.49 -16.79
CA ALA A 79 0.82 -16.38 -17.37
C ALA A 79 -0.56 -16.18 -16.75
N ALA A 80 -0.64 -16.00 -15.43
CA ALA A 80 -1.90 -15.72 -14.73
C ALA A 80 -2.54 -14.40 -15.20
N VAL A 81 -1.74 -13.35 -15.39
CA VAL A 81 -2.22 -12.05 -15.88
C VAL A 81 -2.64 -12.10 -17.35
N ALA A 82 -1.93 -12.85 -18.19
CA ALA A 82 -2.25 -12.98 -19.61
C ALA A 82 -3.59 -13.67 -19.89
N GLN A 83 -4.17 -14.36 -18.90
CA GLN A 83 -5.49 -14.99 -18.98
C GLN A 83 -6.63 -14.06 -18.54
N LEU A 84 -6.34 -12.88 -17.99
CA LEU A 84 -7.34 -11.91 -17.58
C LEU A 84 -7.76 -11.03 -18.76
N PRO A 85 -9.04 -10.69 -18.91
CA PRO A 85 -9.48 -9.72 -19.90
C PRO A 85 -8.82 -8.36 -19.66
N ASP A 86 -8.52 -7.64 -20.74
CA ASP A 86 -7.80 -6.36 -20.75
C ASP A 86 -8.64 -5.18 -20.18
N GLU A 87 -9.81 -5.48 -19.57
CA GLU A 87 -10.70 -4.50 -18.91
C GLU A 87 -10.12 -3.86 -17.64
N LEU A 88 -8.83 -4.00 -17.40
CA LEU A 88 -8.13 -3.34 -16.31
C LEU A 88 -7.57 -1.99 -16.81
N ASP A 89 -8.51 -1.10 -17.16
CA ASP A 89 -8.25 0.24 -17.67
C ASP A 89 -7.49 1.10 -16.64
N GLY A 90 -6.19 1.26 -16.88
CA GLY A 90 -5.57 2.58 -17.06
C GLY A 90 -5.45 3.54 -15.86
N GLY A 91 -5.75 3.13 -14.63
CA GLY A 91 -5.80 4.05 -13.48
C GLY A 91 -4.79 3.84 -12.36
N THR A 92 -4.11 2.69 -12.31
CA THR A 92 -3.43 2.22 -11.10
C THR A 92 -2.12 1.49 -11.39
N VAL A 93 -1.19 1.50 -10.45
CA VAL A 93 0.11 0.82 -10.60
C VAL A 93 -0.10 -0.69 -10.54
N ARG A 94 0.48 -1.43 -11.49
CA ARG A 94 0.42 -2.90 -11.55
C ARG A 94 1.79 -3.54 -11.28
N TYR A 95 1.80 -4.56 -10.42
CA TYR A 95 2.96 -5.40 -10.14
C TYR A 95 2.67 -6.87 -10.51
N VAL A 96 3.53 -7.45 -11.35
CA VAL A 96 3.47 -8.86 -11.75
C VAL A 96 4.83 -9.49 -11.51
N GLY A 97 4.91 -10.48 -10.61
CA GLY A 97 6.19 -11.08 -10.28
C GLY A 97 6.16 -12.02 -9.09
N THR A 98 7.15 -11.88 -8.20
CA THR A 98 7.33 -12.75 -7.04
C THR A 98 6.97 -12.01 -5.75
N PRO A 99 6.67 -12.73 -4.66
CA PRO A 99 6.45 -12.11 -3.35
C PRO A 99 7.64 -11.26 -2.87
N SER A 100 8.87 -11.71 -3.11
CA SER A 100 10.09 -10.99 -2.73
C SER A 100 10.28 -9.69 -3.52
N GLY A 101 9.96 -9.70 -4.82
CA GLY A 101 10.00 -8.50 -5.62
C GLY A 101 8.90 -7.50 -5.22
N LEU A 102 7.72 -7.98 -4.84
CA LEU A 102 6.65 -7.13 -4.31
C LEU A 102 7.07 -6.44 -3.00
N LEU A 103 7.71 -7.17 -2.09
CA LEU A 103 8.29 -6.62 -0.86
C LEU A 103 9.30 -5.50 -1.12
N THR A 104 10.13 -5.67 -2.15
CA THR A 104 11.10 -4.65 -2.57
C THR A 104 10.39 -3.42 -3.13
N LEU A 105 9.40 -3.61 -4.02
CA LEU A 105 8.59 -2.50 -4.54
C LEU A 105 7.89 -1.72 -3.43
N ILE A 106 7.30 -2.40 -2.46
CA ILE A 106 6.63 -1.77 -1.30
C ILE A 106 7.63 -0.91 -0.51
N ARG A 107 8.85 -1.42 -0.30
CA ARG A 107 9.93 -0.67 0.36
C ARG A 107 10.38 0.52 -0.47
N ASP A 108 10.45 0.39 -1.79
CA ASP A 108 10.84 1.48 -2.69
C ASP A 108 9.78 2.58 -2.75
N ILE A 109 8.49 2.23 -2.79
CA ILE A 109 7.36 3.18 -2.68
C ILE A 109 7.45 3.97 -1.39
N TYR A 110 7.79 3.30 -0.29
CA TYR A 110 8.05 3.96 0.97
C TYR A 110 9.32 4.83 0.86
N ALA A 111 10.48 4.30 0.48
CA ALA A 111 11.73 5.06 0.41
C ALA A 111 11.65 6.31 -0.49
N ALA A 112 10.93 6.24 -1.60
CA ALA A 112 10.69 7.35 -2.53
C ALA A 112 9.59 8.33 -2.06
N GLU A 113 9.02 8.12 -0.88
CA GLU A 113 7.96 8.94 -0.27
C GLU A 113 6.71 9.11 -1.16
N VAL A 114 6.42 8.09 -1.96
CA VAL A 114 5.26 8.10 -2.86
C VAL A 114 3.96 7.93 -2.07
N ALA A 115 3.97 7.04 -1.07
CA ALA A 115 2.81 6.78 -0.23
C ALA A 115 3.20 6.43 1.22
N ASP A 116 2.25 6.61 2.14
CA ASP A 116 2.36 6.23 3.55
C ASP A 116 1.65 4.89 3.83
N ALA A 117 0.77 4.47 2.91
CA ALA A 117 0.14 3.16 2.90
C ALA A 117 0.11 2.55 1.49
N VAL A 118 0.02 1.23 1.39
CA VAL A 118 -0.14 0.50 0.13
C VAL A 118 -1.34 -0.44 0.26
N LEU A 119 -2.30 -0.31 -0.67
CA LEU A 119 -3.45 -1.19 -0.78
C LEU A 119 -3.22 -2.18 -1.92
N LEU A 120 -3.07 -3.46 -1.60
CA LEU A 120 -2.80 -4.52 -2.57
C LEU A 120 -4.12 -5.10 -3.08
N VAL A 121 -4.33 -5.05 -4.40
CA VAL A 121 -5.51 -5.59 -5.07
C VAL A 121 -5.10 -6.85 -5.85
N PRO A 122 -5.54 -8.05 -5.45
CA PRO A 122 -5.17 -9.29 -6.14
C PRO A 122 -5.86 -9.39 -7.51
N LEU A 123 -5.07 -9.53 -8.59
CA LEU A 123 -5.56 -9.63 -9.97
C LEU A 123 -6.00 -11.03 -10.37
N ASP A 124 -5.27 -12.06 -9.94
CA ASP A 124 -5.56 -13.47 -10.29
C ASP A 124 -6.47 -14.17 -9.26
N GLY A 125 -7.10 -13.37 -8.38
CA GLY A 125 -8.04 -13.83 -7.36
C GLY A 125 -7.37 -14.45 -6.13
N SER A 126 -7.98 -15.53 -5.63
CA SER A 126 -7.65 -16.11 -4.31
C SER A 126 -6.22 -16.65 -4.21
N ALA A 127 -5.57 -16.97 -5.33
CA ALA A 127 -4.22 -17.50 -5.36
C ALA A 127 -3.18 -16.43 -4.96
N THR A 128 -3.23 -15.23 -5.56
CA THR A 128 -2.40 -14.10 -5.12
C THR A 128 -2.80 -13.62 -3.74
N GLU A 129 -4.09 -13.54 -3.43
CA GLU A 129 -4.54 -13.15 -2.09
C GLU A 129 -3.92 -14.02 -1.00
N ASN A 130 -4.00 -15.35 -1.13
CA ASN A 130 -3.43 -16.28 -0.15
C ASN A 130 -1.92 -16.09 0.00
N ARG A 131 -1.21 -15.85 -1.10
CA ARG A 131 0.24 -15.58 -1.07
C ARG A 131 0.56 -14.24 -0.43
N ILE A 132 -0.23 -13.20 -0.65
CA ILE A 132 -0.06 -11.89 0.00
C ILE A 132 -0.20 -12.09 1.51
N ARG A 133 -1.25 -12.77 1.95
CA ARG A 133 -1.51 -13.02 3.37
C ARG A 133 -0.41 -13.84 4.04
N GLN A 134 0.12 -14.85 3.36
CA GLN A 134 1.12 -15.75 3.92
C GLN A 134 2.56 -15.22 3.85
N LEU A 135 2.92 -14.50 2.78
CA LEU A 135 4.33 -14.19 2.48
C LEU A 135 4.64 -12.70 2.54
N VAL A 136 3.66 -11.83 2.31
CA VAL A 136 3.88 -10.38 2.16
C VAL A 136 3.49 -9.67 3.43
N LEU A 137 2.24 -9.83 3.91
CA LEU A 137 1.74 -9.15 5.11
C LEU A 137 2.63 -9.39 6.34
N PRO A 138 3.06 -10.62 6.66
CA PRO A 138 3.91 -10.86 7.83
C PRO A 138 5.29 -10.20 7.73
N ALA A 139 5.79 -9.99 6.50
CA ALA A 139 7.12 -9.43 6.24
C ALA A 139 7.14 -7.90 6.15
N VAL A 140 5.98 -7.26 5.96
CA VAL A 140 5.81 -5.79 5.95
C VAL A 140 5.19 -5.26 7.24
N THR A 141 4.58 -6.12 8.06
CA THR A 141 4.10 -5.72 9.38
C THR A 141 5.30 -5.39 10.25
N SER A 142 5.58 -4.09 10.38
CA SER A 142 6.26 -3.58 11.56
C SER A 142 5.52 -4.12 12.76
N VAL A 143 6.13 -5.04 13.51
CA VAL A 143 5.65 -5.47 14.82
C VAL A 143 5.52 -4.20 15.66
N VAL A 144 4.30 -3.65 15.76
CA VAL A 144 3.96 -2.76 16.85
C VAL A 144 3.84 -3.68 18.06
N ARG A 145 4.99 -3.89 18.72
CA ARG A 145 5.00 -4.51 20.04
C ARG A 145 4.31 -3.52 20.95
N ALA A 146 3.05 -3.80 21.28
CA ALA A 146 2.44 -3.21 22.47
C ALA A 146 3.31 -3.64 23.66
N ALA A 147 4.01 -2.68 24.24
CA ALA A 147 4.61 -2.82 25.55
C ALA A 147 3.55 -2.51 26.60
#